data_AF-A0A535JNV8-F1
#
_entry.id   AF-A0A535JNV8-F1
#
_cell.length_a   1.000
_cell.length_b   1.000
_cell.length_c   1.000
_cell.angle_alpha   90.00
_cell.angle_beta   90.00
_cell.angle_gamma   90.00
#
_symmetry.space_group_name_H-M   'P 1'
#
loop_
_entity.id
_entity.type
_entity.pdbx_description
1 polymer ?
#
loop_
_entity_poly.entity_id
_entity_poly.type
_entity_poly.pdbx_seq_one_letter_code
_entity_poly.pdbx_strand_id
1 'polypeptide(L)'
;MRSVRGGGRPPGPMAVRSTLGSHTAADVREVLAGLPTATGYRVTVKPLRYRTAPHLQAFTFWDEPEIVLQVPEPFRPFREMVDLGADGTPIVLFRTRREVIRFLYLHEFCHWWLYLTHGWGSSAEIACDRYAFANYRRRGPVRPPSLRARGDRAA
;
A
#
# COMPACT_ATOMS: atom_id res chain seq x y z
N MET A 1 26.73 -9.41 -0.92
CA MET A 1 25.69 -8.42 -1.32
C MET A 1 25.51 -8.49 -2.82
N ARG A 2 24.44 -9.16 -3.29
CA ARG A 2 24.13 -9.19 -4.73
C ARG A 2 23.43 -7.88 -5.09
N SER A 3 23.94 -7.26 -6.15
CA SER A 3 23.50 -5.97 -6.69
C SER A 3 22.00 -5.99 -6.98
N VAL A 4 21.27 -5.13 -6.29
CA VAL A 4 19.84 -4.88 -6.52
C VAL A 4 19.71 -3.97 -7.75
N ARG A 5 20.00 -4.53 -8.94
CA ARG A 5 19.57 -3.91 -10.20
C ARG A 5 18.09 -4.20 -10.33
N GLY A 6 17.29 -3.15 -10.53
CA GLY A 6 15.85 -3.23 -10.76
C GLY A 6 15.54 -4.29 -11.82
N GLY A 7 15.14 -5.47 -11.36
CA GLY A 7 14.55 -6.48 -12.22
C GLY A 7 13.27 -5.86 -12.72
N GLY A 8 13.16 -5.65 -14.04
CA GLY A 8 11.97 -5.08 -14.64
C GLY A 8 10.69 -5.74 -14.14
N ARG A 9 9.56 -5.07 -14.34
CA ARG A 9 8.24 -5.52 -13.85
C ARG A 9 8.02 -7.01 -14.14
N PRO A 10 7.73 -7.85 -13.12
CA PRO A 10 7.49 -9.26 -13.37
C PRO A 10 6.29 -9.43 -14.33
N PRO A 11 6.32 -10.44 -15.22
CA PRO A 11 5.27 -10.63 -16.20
C PRO A 11 3.96 -11.12 -15.56
N GLY A 12 2.83 -10.92 -16.25
CA GLY A 12 1.52 -11.44 -15.86
C GLY A 12 0.64 -10.46 -15.07
N PRO A 13 -0.66 -10.77 -14.91
CA PRO A 13 -1.58 -9.89 -14.20
C PRO A 13 -1.25 -9.81 -12.70
N MET A 14 -1.75 -8.78 -12.02
CA MET A 14 -1.76 -8.78 -10.56
C MET A 14 -2.73 -9.86 -10.07
N ALA A 15 -2.23 -10.77 -9.24
CA ALA A 15 -3.06 -11.77 -8.58
C ALA A 15 -3.61 -11.21 -7.26
N VAL A 16 -4.78 -11.68 -6.83
CA VAL A 16 -5.38 -11.30 -5.55
C VAL A 16 -5.73 -12.57 -4.76
N ARG A 17 -5.30 -12.62 -3.50
CA ARG A 17 -5.64 -13.65 -2.52
C ARG A 17 -6.21 -12.99 -1.28
N SER A 18 -7.21 -13.61 -0.66
CA SER A 18 -7.72 -13.17 0.64
C SER A 18 -7.87 -14.36 1.58
N THR A 19 -7.44 -14.19 2.82
CA THR A 19 -7.79 -15.06 3.95
C THR A 19 -8.59 -14.31 5.01
N LEU A 20 -9.11 -13.13 4.66
CA LEU A 20 -9.94 -12.33 5.53
C LEU A 20 -11.36 -12.91 5.50
N GLY A 21 -11.91 -13.32 6.66
CA GLY A 21 -13.23 -13.96 6.70
C GLY A 21 -14.37 -13.09 6.17
N SER A 22 -14.20 -11.77 6.14
CA SER A 22 -15.20 -10.82 5.66
C SER A 22 -15.09 -10.44 4.18
N HIS A 23 -13.99 -10.80 3.50
CA HIS A 23 -13.75 -10.42 2.10
C HIS A 23 -13.14 -11.58 1.32
N THR A 24 -13.83 -12.03 0.28
CA THR A 24 -13.28 -12.94 -0.71
C THR A 24 -12.24 -12.23 -1.59
N ALA A 25 -11.52 -12.99 -2.42
CA ALA A 25 -10.63 -12.39 -3.41
C ALA A 25 -11.37 -11.53 -4.45
N ALA A 26 -12.65 -11.82 -4.73
CA ALA A 26 -13.48 -10.99 -5.61
C ALA A 26 -13.79 -9.64 -4.96
N ASP A 27 -14.22 -9.63 -3.71
CA ASP A 27 -14.49 -8.40 -2.94
C ASP A 27 -13.24 -7.51 -2.86
N VAL A 28 -12.06 -8.12 -2.65
CA VAL A 28 -10.79 -7.37 -2.66
C VAL A 28 -10.51 -6.77 -4.03
N ARG A 29 -10.75 -7.50 -5.13
CA ARG A 29 -10.58 -6.93 -6.49
C ARG A 29 -11.49 -5.73 -6.72
N GLU A 30 -12.73 -5.77 -6.23
CA GLU A 30 -13.65 -4.63 -6.29
C GLU A 30 -13.16 -3.45 -5.44
N VAL A 31 -12.65 -3.71 -4.23
CA VAL A 31 -12.05 -2.68 -3.37
C VAL A 31 -10.84 -2.02 -4.04
N LEU A 32 -10.04 -2.79 -4.79
CA LEU A 32 -8.86 -2.31 -5.51
C LEU A 32 -9.17 -1.75 -6.91
N ALA A 33 -10.42 -1.83 -7.37
CA ALA A 33 -10.79 -1.32 -8.68
C ALA A 33 -10.47 0.17 -8.81
N GLY A 34 -9.94 0.55 -9.98
CA GLY A 34 -9.48 1.90 -10.29
C GLY A 34 -8.13 2.30 -9.68
N LEU A 35 -7.49 1.44 -8.87
CA LEU A 35 -6.13 1.68 -8.39
C LEU A 35 -5.08 1.22 -9.41
N PRO A 36 -3.86 1.80 -9.40
CA PRO A 36 -2.82 1.32 -10.30
C PRO A 36 -2.44 -0.12 -9.96
N THR A 37 -2.06 -0.90 -10.97
CA THR A 37 -1.87 -2.34 -10.83
C THR A 37 -0.41 -2.71 -10.57
N ALA A 38 -0.13 -3.44 -9.49
CA ALA A 38 1.16 -4.08 -9.26
C ALA A 38 1.29 -5.36 -10.12
N THR A 39 1.44 -5.23 -11.45
CA THR A 39 1.48 -6.44 -12.29
C THR A 39 2.70 -7.29 -12.00
N GLY A 40 2.50 -8.59 -12.16
CA GLY A 40 3.46 -9.61 -11.75
C GLY A 40 3.43 -9.92 -10.25
N TYR A 41 2.80 -9.08 -9.42
CA TYR A 41 2.70 -9.29 -7.98
C TYR A 41 1.39 -9.94 -7.57
N ARG A 42 1.44 -10.71 -6.48
CA ARG A 42 0.28 -11.18 -5.73
C ARG A 42 -0.01 -10.21 -4.59
N VAL A 43 -1.24 -9.74 -4.50
CA VAL A 43 -1.74 -8.98 -3.34
C VAL A 43 -2.48 -9.94 -2.42
N THR A 44 -1.97 -10.14 -1.22
CA THR A 44 -2.60 -10.98 -0.19
C THR A 44 -3.20 -10.13 0.90
N VAL A 45 -4.51 -10.22 1.09
CA VAL A 45 -5.22 -9.59 2.21
C VAL A 45 -5.44 -10.63 3.30
N LYS A 46 -4.99 -10.35 4.53
CA LYS A 46 -5.15 -11.26 5.67
C LYS A 46 -5.54 -10.52 6.95
N PRO A 47 -6.10 -11.22 7.96
CA PRO A 47 -6.38 -10.61 9.25
C PRO A 47 -5.12 -10.08 9.94
N LEU A 48 -5.24 -8.92 10.58
CA LEU A 48 -4.33 -8.40 11.59
C LEU A 48 -4.97 -8.61 12.96
N ARG A 49 -4.39 -9.50 13.77
CA ARG A 49 -4.76 -9.61 15.18
C ARG A 49 -3.97 -8.58 15.96
N TYR A 50 -4.65 -7.81 16.80
CA TYR A 50 -4.03 -6.78 17.63
C TYR A 50 -4.41 -6.98 19.11
N ARG A 51 -3.51 -6.57 20.01
CA ARG A 51 -3.73 -6.66 21.48
C ARG A 51 -4.20 -5.34 22.08
N THR A 52 -3.57 -4.24 21.67
CA THR A 52 -3.82 -2.92 22.24
C THR A 52 -4.86 -2.15 21.45
N ALA A 53 -4.58 -1.89 20.16
CA ALA A 53 -5.46 -1.15 19.28
C ALA A 53 -5.29 -1.60 17.82
N PRO A 54 -6.34 -1.50 17.00
CA PRO A 54 -6.23 -1.65 15.55
C PRO A 54 -5.25 -0.62 14.99
N HIS A 55 -4.47 -1.03 14.00
CA HIS A 55 -3.48 -0.20 13.33
C HIS A 55 -3.27 -0.66 11.87
N LEU A 56 -2.56 0.12 11.09
CA LEU A 56 -2.14 -0.16 9.73
C LEU A 56 -0.91 -1.06 9.77
N GLN A 57 -0.93 -2.13 8.99
CA GLN A 57 0.23 -3.00 8.81
C GLN A 57 0.20 -3.64 7.42
N ALA A 58 1.24 -3.42 6.65
CA ALA A 58 1.45 -4.05 5.35
C ALA A 58 2.93 -4.24 5.08
N PHE A 59 3.23 -5.03 4.05
CA PHE A 59 4.59 -5.36 3.64
C PHE A 59 4.65 -5.56 2.13
N THR A 60 5.70 -5.01 1.50
CA THR A 60 6.14 -5.38 0.16
C THR A 60 7.34 -6.31 0.27
N PHE A 61 7.23 -7.50 -0.33
CA PHE A 61 8.34 -8.42 -0.45
C PHE A 61 9.10 -8.13 -1.75
N TRP A 62 10.43 -8.10 -1.65
CA TRP A 62 11.32 -7.75 -2.78
C TRP A 62 11.87 -8.98 -3.48
N ASP A 63 12.16 -10.03 -2.71
CA ASP A 63 12.66 -11.32 -3.21
C ASP A 63 11.52 -12.22 -3.70
N GLU A 64 10.29 -11.93 -3.30
CA GLU A 64 9.06 -12.60 -3.73
C GLU A 64 8.08 -11.57 -4.26
N PRO A 65 7.39 -11.82 -5.39
CA PRO A 65 6.46 -10.85 -5.97
C PRO A 65 5.14 -10.82 -5.19
N GLU A 66 5.18 -10.36 -3.94
CA GLU A 66 4.03 -10.30 -3.04
C GLU A 66 3.94 -8.97 -2.28
N ILE A 67 2.72 -8.43 -2.21
CA ILE A 67 2.31 -7.37 -1.28
C ILE A 67 1.32 -7.98 -0.29
N VAL A 68 1.57 -7.85 1.01
CA VAL A 68 0.69 -8.35 2.07
C VAL A 68 0.04 -7.17 2.78
N LEU A 69 -1.29 -7.15 2.78
CA LEU A 69 -2.11 -6.16 3.50
C LEU A 69 -2.75 -6.85 4.70
N GLN A 70 -2.50 -6.36 5.91
CA GLN A 70 -3.13 -6.89 7.11
C GLN A 70 -4.25 -5.96 7.59
N VAL A 71 -5.47 -6.50 7.67
CA VAL A 71 -6.68 -5.74 8.03
C VAL A 71 -7.07 -6.07 9.46
N PRO A 72 -7.23 -5.08 10.36
CA PRO A 72 -7.60 -5.31 11.76
C PRO A 72 -8.84 -6.20 11.92
N GLU A 73 -8.70 -7.25 12.75
CA GLU A 73 -9.79 -8.14 13.15
C GLU A 73 -9.77 -8.37 14.68
N PRO A 74 -10.89 -8.14 15.40
CA PRO A 74 -12.18 -7.64 14.88
C PRO A 74 -12.07 -6.20 14.40
N PHE A 75 -12.68 -5.86 13.26
CA PHE A 75 -12.61 -4.48 12.78
C PHE A 75 -13.47 -3.54 13.63
N ARG A 76 -12.85 -2.48 14.11
CA ARG A 76 -13.52 -1.30 14.68
C ARG A 76 -12.94 -0.06 14.03
N PRO A 77 -13.74 1.00 13.75
CA PRO A 77 -13.18 2.26 13.29
C PRO A 77 -12.07 2.75 14.21
N PHE A 78 -10.98 3.24 13.64
CA PHE A 78 -9.80 3.63 14.41
C PHE A 78 -9.07 4.80 13.78
N ARG A 79 -8.21 5.42 14.60
CA ARG A 79 -7.43 6.57 14.23
C ARG A 79 -5.97 6.18 14.20
N GLU A 80 -5.26 6.63 13.16
CA GLU A 80 -3.83 6.42 13.03
C GLU A 80 -3.16 7.71 12.58
N MET A 81 -1.97 7.96 13.11
CA MET A 81 -1.12 9.05 12.64
C MET A 81 -0.53 8.65 11.29
N VAL A 82 -0.60 9.55 10.31
CA VAL A 82 0.01 9.37 8.98
C VAL A 82 1.04 10.47 8.81
N ASP A 83 2.27 10.14 8.43
CA ASP A 83 3.34 11.13 8.32
C ASP A 83 3.40 11.71 6.91
N LEU A 84 2.97 12.97 6.76
CA LEU A 84 3.02 13.71 5.51
C LEU A 84 4.24 14.64 5.44
N GLY A 85 5.24 14.45 6.32
CA GLY A 85 6.47 15.24 6.38
C GLY A 85 6.17 16.71 6.68
N ALA A 86 6.65 17.60 5.80
CA ALA A 86 6.43 19.04 5.95
C ALA A 86 4.94 19.47 5.92
N ASP A 87 4.03 18.60 5.44
CA ASP A 87 2.58 18.85 5.44
C ASP A 87 1.92 18.42 6.76
N GLY A 88 2.69 17.88 7.70
CA GLY A 88 2.27 17.52 9.04
C GLY A 88 1.90 16.05 9.24
N THR A 89 1.43 15.73 10.45
CA THR A 89 1.15 14.34 10.87
C THR A 89 -0.32 14.21 11.31
N PRO A 90 -1.30 14.21 10.37
CA PRO A 90 -2.71 14.14 10.72
C PRO A 90 -3.09 12.81 11.39
N ILE A 91 -4.04 12.88 12.32
CA ILE A 91 -4.70 11.72 12.90
C ILE A 91 -5.90 11.33 12.02
N VAL A 92 -5.72 10.31 11.19
CA VAL A 92 -6.67 9.88 10.16
C VAL A 92 -7.64 8.84 10.71
N LEU A 93 -8.94 9.10 10.58
CA LEU A 93 -9.99 8.13 10.92
C LEU A 93 -10.24 7.15 9.76
N PHE A 94 -10.04 5.86 10.01
CA PHE A 94 -10.43 4.74 9.15
C PHE A 94 -11.75 4.15 9.66
N ARG A 95 -12.82 4.31 8.88
CA ARG A 95 -14.19 3.87 9.21
C ARG A 95 -14.52 2.49 8.66
N THR A 96 -13.82 2.04 7.63
CA THR A 96 -14.16 0.80 6.91
C THR A 96 -12.94 -0.02 6.53
N ARG A 97 -13.11 -1.33 6.38
CA ARG A 97 -12.07 -2.22 5.82
C ARG A 97 -11.64 -1.78 4.42
N ARG A 98 -12.58 -1.28 3.59
CA ARG A 98 -12.28 -0.71 2.27
C ARG A 98 -11.23 0.42 2.36
N GLU A 99 -11.39 1.33 3.32
CA GLU A 99 -10.43 2.42 3.52
C GLU A 99 -9.05 1.89 3.90
N VAL A 100 -8.97 0.93 4.82
CA VAL A 100 -7.69 0.31 5.23
C VAL A 100 -7.03 -0.42 4.07
N ILE A 101 -7.76 -1.30 3.38
CA ILE A 101 -7.23 -2.08 2.24
C ILE A 101 -6.68 -1.14 1.18
N ARG A 102 -7.42 -0.08 0.81
CA ARG A 102 -6.96 0.87 -0.22
C ARG A 102 -5.79 1.70 0.24
N PHE A 103 -5.75 2.13 1.50
CA PHE A 103 -4.64 2.92 2.03
C PHE A 103 -3.36 2.09 2.03
N LEU A 104 -3.40 0.91 2.66
CA LEU A 104 -2.26 -0.02 2.70
C LEU A 104 -1.81 -0.40 1.30
N TYR A 105 -2.74 -0.71 0.40
CA TYR A 105 -2.39 -1.05 -0.97
C TYR A 105 -1.65 0.09 -1.68
N LEU A 106 -2.13 1.33 -1.56
CA LEU A 106 -1.51 2.47 -2.24
C LEU A 106 -0.13 2.79 -1.66
N HIS A 107 0.03 2.65 -0.35
CA HIS A 107 1.31 2.82 0.33
C HIS A 107 2.33 1.79 -0.17
N GLU A 108 2.00 0.49 -0.12
CA GLU A 108 2.88 -0.58 -0.60
C GLU A 108 3.10 -0.53 -2.12
N PHE A 109 2.07 -0.18 -2.89
CA PHE A 109 2.20 0.03 -4.33
C PHE A 109 3.21 1.14 -4.62
N CYS A 110 3.24 2.21 -3.83
CA CYS A 110 4.22 3.28 -3.99
C CYS A 110 5.63 2.77 -3.73
N HIS A 111 5.88 2.03 -2.65
CA HIS A 111 7.19 1.42 -2.41
C HIS A 111 7.61 0.53 -3.58
N TRP A 112 6.72 -0.36 -4.02
CA TRP A 112 6.96 -1.23 -5.16
C TRP A 112 7.30 -0.45 -6.43
N TRP A 113 6.51 0.59 -6.73
CA TRP A 113 6.69 1.41 -7.92
C TRP A 113 8.02 2.16 -7.91
N LEU A 114 8.37 2.78 -6.78
CA LEU A 114 9.60 3.55 -6.61
C LEU A 114 10.85 2.65 -6.60
N TYR A 115 10.74 1.45 -6.07
CA TYR A 115 11.78 0.44 -6.18
C TYR A 115 12.06 0.07 -7.64
N LEU A 116 11.01 -0.24 -8.41
CA LEU A 116 11.18 -0.63 -9.82
C LEU A 116 11.69 0.51 -10.71
N THR A 117 11.25 1.74 -10.44
CA THR A 117 11.56 2.90 -11.30
C THR A 117 12.83 3.63 -10.91
N HIS A 118 13.18 3.65 -9.61
CA HIS A 118 14.28 4.45 -9.07
C HIS A 118 15.23 3.67 -8.15
N GLY A 119 14.93 2.42 -7.80
CA GLY A 119 15.68 1.64 -6.81
C GLY A 119 15.42 2.09 -5.36
N TRP A 120 14.40 2.91 -5.13
CA TRP A 120 14.04 3.45 -3.82
C TRP A 120 12.94 2.57 -3.21
N GLY A 121 13.34 1.56 -2.44
CA GLY A 121 12.41 0.63 -1.76
C GLY A 121 11.68 1.30 -0.60
N SER A 122 11.90 0.80 0.63
CA SER A 122 11.34 1.36 1.86
C SER A 122 11.90 2.74 2.26
N SER A 123 12.74 3.36 1.43
CA SER A 123 13.38 4.65 1.74
C SER A 123 12.49 5.88 1.48
N ALA A 124 11.22 5.68 1.11
CA ALA A 124 10.33 6.73 0.64
C ALA A 124 8.99 6.80 1.41
N GLU A 125 8.99 6.42 2.69
CA GLU A 125 7.81 6.32 3.57
C GLU A 125 6.90 7.57 3.47
N ILE A 126 7.45 8.77 3.68
CA ILE A 126 6.69 10.03 3.62
C ILE A 126 6.02 10.22 2.24
N ALA A 127 6.71 9.88 1.16
CA ALA A 127 6.14 10.00 -0.18
C ALA A 127 5.00 8.99 -0.40
N CYS A 128 5.13 7.77 0.14
CA CYS A 128 4.14 6.73 0.05
C CYS A 128 2.93 6.97 0.95
N ASP A 129 3.11 7.53 2.14
CA ASP A 129 2.05 8.03 3.00
C ASP A 129 1.27 9.18 2.35
N ARG A 130 1.96 10.18 1.80
CA ARG A 130 1.33 11.27 1.03
C ARG A 130 0.50 10.72 -0.13
N TYR A 131 1.06 9.78 -0.88
CA TYR A 131 0.38 9.16 -2.01
C TYR A 131 -0.86 8.36 -1.56
N ALA A 132 -0.75 7.54 -0.53
CA ALA A 132 -1.87 6.77 0.00
C ALA A 132 -2.97 7.68 0.56
N PHE A 133 -2.59 8.65 1.40
CA PHE A 133 -3.49 9.61 2.02
C PHE A 133 -4.30 10.41 1.00
N ALA A 134 -3.66 10.88 -0.06
CA ALA A 134 -4.33 11.65 -1.12
C ALA A 134 -5.34 10.83 -1.94
N ASN A 135 -5.25 9.49 -1.93
CA ASN A 135 -5.93 8.64 -2.92
C ASN A 135 -6.86 7.56 -2.35
N TYR A 136 -6.69 7.09 -1.11
CA TYR A 136 -7.41 5.91 -0.61
C TYR A 136 -8.94 6.05 -0.62
N ARG A 137 -9.46 7.27 -0.46
CA ARG A 137 -10.90 7.56 -0.53
C ARG A 137 -11.44 7.81 -1.93
N ARG A 138 -10.58 7.99 -2.95
CA ARG A 138 -11.03 8.21 -4.32
C ARG A 138 -11.87 7.03 -4.82
N ARG A 139 -12.83 7.32 -5.70
CA ARG A 139 -13.69 6.31 -6.36
C ARG A 139 -13.35 6.12 -7.83
N GLY A 140 -12.75 7.13 -8.46
CA GLY A 140 -12.28 7.06 -9.84
C GLY A 140 -10.85 6.51 -9.97
N PRO A 141 -10.33 6.46 -11.21
CA PRO A 141 -8.96 6.01 -11.48
C PRO A 141 -7.91 6.82 -10.71
N VAL A 142 -6.92 6.11 -10.17
CA VAL A 142 -5.74 6.66 -9.51
C VAL A 142 -4.52 6.34 -10.38
N ARG A 143 -3.70 7.36 -10.66
CA ARG A 143 -2.45 7.18 -11.42
C ARG A 143 -1.32 6.74 -10.48
N PRO A 144 -0.31 6.01 -10.97
CA PRO A 144 0.92 5.76 -10.21
C PRO A 144 1.55 7.06 -9.68
N PRO A 145 2.34 6.99 -8.59
CA PRO A 145 3.02 8.15 -8.03
C PRO A 145 3.82 8.90 -9.10
N SER A 146 3.52 10.19 -9.27
CA SER A 146 4.32 11.09 -10.10
C SER A 146 5.42 11.68 -9.24
N LEU A 147 6.64 11.14 -9.30
CA LEU A 147 7.78 11.85 -8.74
C LEU A 147 8.09 13.05 -9.64
N ARG A 148 7.96 14.27 -9.09
CA ARG A 148 8.60 15.43 -9.71
C ARG A 148 10.10 15.31 -9.48
N ALA A 149 10.87 15.18 -10.55
CA ALA A 149 12.31 15.25 -10.47
C ALA A 149 12.77 16.66 -10.08
N ARG A 150 13.02 16.89 -8.78
CA ARG A 150 14.06 17.78 -8.20
C ARG A 150 13.80 17.97 -6.70
N GLY A 151 14.78 17.61 -5.87
CA GLY A 151 14.97 18.25 -4.56
C GLY A 151 14.80 17.39 -3.32
N ASP A 152 13.93 16.38 -3.32
CA ASP A 152 13.69 15.56 -2.12
C ASP A 152 14.74 14.44 -2.00
N ARG A 153 15.98 14.83 -1.70
CA ARG A 153 16.88 13.92 -0.99
C ARG A 153 16.37 13.83 0.44
N ALA A 154 16.15 12.61 0.89
CA ALA A 154 15.94 12.28 2.30
C ALA A 154 16.92 13.08 3.17
N ALA A 155 16.37 13.89 4.08
CA ALA A 155 17.10 14.40 5.22
C ALA A 155 17.20 13.29 6.27
#